data_AF-A0AAD6ZUQ0-F1
#
_entry.id   AF-A0AAD6ZUQ0-F1
#
_cell.length_a   1.000
_cell.length_b   1.000
_cell.length_c   1.000
_cell.angle_alpha   90.00
_cell.angle_beta   90.00
_cell.angle_gamma   90.00
#
_symmetry.space_group_name_H-M   'P 1'
#
loop_
_entity.id
_entity.type
_entity.pdbx_description
1 polymer ?
#
loop_
_entity_poly.entity_id
_entity_poly.type
_entity_poly.pdbx_seq_one_letter_code
_entity_poly.pdbx_strand_id
1 'polypeptide(L)'
;VKIQVCPCVPAAVQLLQLGGFGCAPIMPSLAVDLQVLEFAMNLFLEISPNNGAFTDALEQVLGNMGFQLDHQNSLRQRFADCLMWYTHLRNLLKDHYGQTIETVCQAVVGP
;
A
#
# COMPACT_ATOMS: atom_id res chain seq x y z
N VAL A 1 -16.08 -0.48 5.55
CA VAL A 1 -16.06 -0.87 4.11
C VAL A 1 -16.40 -2.36 4.01
N LYS A 2 -17.22 -2.77 3.05
CA LYS A 2 -17.51 -4.20 2.76
C LYS A 2 -17.08 -4.50 1.33
N ILE A 3 -16.28 -5.54 1.13
CA ILE A 3 -15.81 -6.01 -0.19
C ILE A 3 -16.32 -7.44 -0.43
N GLN A 4 -16.59 -7.81 -1.67
CA GLN A 4 -17.02 -9.16 -2.04
C GLN A 4 -15.85 -9.93 -2.64
N VAL A 5 -15.21 -10.79 -1.86
CA VAL A 5 -14.04 -11.53 -2.35
C VAL A 5 -14.50 -12.70 -3.23
N CYS A 6 -14.22 -12.62 -4.53
CA CYS A 6 -14.36 -13.75 -5.45
C CYS A 6 -13.11 -13.89 -6.32
N PRO A 7 -12.84 -15.08 -6.90
CA PRO A 7 -11.77 -15.23 -7.88
C PRO A 7 -11.91 -14.31 -9.11
N CYS A 8 -13.16 -13.94 -9.43
CA CYS A 8 -13.50 -13.02 -10.51
C CYS A 8 -13.10 -11.56 -10.25
N VAL A 9 -13.11 -11.14 -8.98
CA VAL A 9 -12.90 -9.76 -8.57
C VAL A 9 -12.04 -9.80 -7.31
N PRO A 10 -10.71 -9.80 -7.46
CA PRO A 10 -9.79 -9.90 -6.34
C PRO A 10 -10.02 -8.77 -5.32
N ALA A 11 -9.85 -9.08 -4.03
CA ALA A 11 -9.97 -8.12 -2.95
C ALA A 11 -9.07 -6.88 -3.17
N ALA A 12 -7.85 -7.09 -3.66
CA ALA A 12 -6.90 -6.02 -3.97
C ALA A 12 -7.46 -5.01 -4.98
N VAL A 13 -8.15 -5.46 -6.03
CA VAL A 13 -8.71 -4.58 -7.07
C VAL A 13 -9.84 -3.73 -6.51
N GLN A 14 -10.73 -4.34 -5.71
CA GLN A 14 -11.83 -3.61 -5.07
C GLN A 14 -11.33 -2.57 -4.07
N LEU A 15 -10.31 -2.91 -3.28
CA LEU A 15 -9.71 -1.96 -2.34
C LEU A 15 -9.11 -0.77 -3.09
N LEU A 16 -8.36 -1.01 -4.17
CA LEU A 16 -7.78 0.06 -4.98
C LEU A 16 -8.84 1.00 -5.55
N GLN A 17 -9.96 0.46 -6.05
CA GLN A 17 -11.09 1.26 -6.53
C GLN A 17 -11.72 2.13 -5.44
N LEU A 18 -11.61 1.71 -4.19
CA LEU A 18 -12.09 2.44 -3.01
C LEU A 18 -11.03 3.36 -2.39
N GLY A 19 -9.85 3.48 -3.01
CA GLY A 19 -8.74 4.29 -2.50
C GLY A 19 -7.92 3.63 -1.38
N GLY A 20 -8.16 2.35 -1.10
CA GLY A 20 -7.44 1.59 -0.09
C GLY A 20 -6.46 0.58 -0.68
N PHE A 21 -5.46 0.21 0.10
CA PHE A 21 -4.50 -0.84 -0.24
C PHE A 21 -4.42 -1.86 0.88
N GLY A 22 -4.46 -3.14 0.54
CA GLY A 22 -4.46 -4.22 1.51
C GLY A 22 -3.07 -4.49 2.11
N CYS A 23 -3.02 -4.99 3.35
CA CYS A 23 -1.78 -5.52 3.93
C CYS A 23 -1.34 -6.86 3.33
N ALA A 24 -2.21 -7.52 2.55
CA ALA A 24 -1.89 -8.74 1.82
C ALA A 24 -2.66 -8.75 0.47
N PRO A 25 -2.07 -9.33 -0.59
CA PRO A 25 -2.68 -9.33 -1.92
C PRO A 25 -3.90 -10.24 -2.05
N ILE A 26 -3.91 -11.39 -1.34
CA ILE A 26 -4.96 -12.42 -1.49
C ILE A 26 -6.06 -12.24 -0.44
N MET A 27 -5.68 -12.02 0.82
CA MET A 27 -6.63 -11.94 1.93
C MET A 27 -6.20 -10.85 2.93
N PRO A 28 -6.45 -9.58 2.61
CA PRO A 28 -6.04 -8.47 3.47
C PRO A 28 -6.87 -8.45 4.75
N SER A 29 -6.20 -8.45 5.90
CA SER A 29 -6.84 -8.21 7.19
C SER A 29 -7.01 -6.72 7.46
N LEU A 30 -6.10 -5.87 6.96
CA LEU A 30 -6.12 -4.41 7.03
C LEU A 30 -6.11 -3.82 5.62
N ALA A 31 -6.82 -2.72 5.45
CA ALA A 31 -6.60 -1.83 4.32
C ALA A 31 -6.20 -0.44 4.84
N VAL A 32 -5.20 0.16 4.22
CA VAL A 32 -4.71 1.50 4.52
C VAL A 32 -5.02 2.40 3.33
N ASP A 33 -5.41 3.64 3.57
CA ASP A 33 -5.65 4.62 2.52
C ASP A 33 -4.37 4.89 1.71
N LEU A 34 -4.50 4.99 0.38
CA LEU A 34 -3.37 5.23 -0.53
C LEU A 34 -2.63 6.53 -0.22
N GLN A 35 -3.33 7.58 0.20
CA GLN A 35 -2.70 8.86 0.57
C GLN A 35 -1.88 8.73 1.85
N VAL A 36 -2.33 7.92 2.80
CA VAL A 36 -1.59 7.64 4.04
C VAL A 36 -0.31 6.85 3.73
N LEU A 37 -0.38 5.90 2.80
CA LEU A 37 0.80 5.17 2.34
C LEU A 37 1.79 6.07 1.60
N GLU A 38 1.30 6.94 0.73
CA GLU A 38 2.14 7.92 0.03
C GLU A 38 2.82 8.88 1.00
N PHE A 39 2.07 9.38 1.98
CA PHE A 39 2.59 10.23 3.05
C PHE A 39 3.68 9.51 3.84
N ALA A 40 3.44 8.28 4.27
CA ALA A 40 4.42 7.50 5.03
C ALA A 40 5.69 7.22 4.22
N MET A 41 5.56 6.88 2.93
CA MET A 41 6.72 6.71 2.04
C MET A 41 7.54 8.00 1.94
N ASN A 42 6.89 9.13 1.68
CA ASN A 42 7.58 10.42 1.56
C ASN A 42 8.23 10.84 2.87
N LEU A 43 7.54 10.65 4.00
CA LEU A 43 8.09 10.88 5.33
C LEU A 43 9.37 10.07 5.54
N PHE A 44 9.38 8.78 5.17
CA PHE A 44 10.55 7.92 5.34
C PHE A 44 11.71 8.19 4.36
N LEU A 45 11.51 9.05 3.36
CA LEU A 45 12.61 9.58 2.55
C LEU A 45 13.33 10.75 3.27
N GLU A 46 12.60 11.51 4.09
CA GLU A 46 13.11 12.68 4.81
C GLU A 46 13.65 12.32 6.19
N ILE A 47 13.09 11.28 6.83
CA ILE A 47 13.51 10.77 8.13
C ILE A 47 13.77 9.26 8.07
N SER A 48 14.65 8.76 8.93
CA SER A 48 14.92 7.32 9.02
C SER A 48 13.60 6.54 9.22
N PRO A 49 13.36 5.46 8.43
CA PRO A 49 12.09 4.73 8.44
C PRO A 49 11.80 4.14 9.81
N ASN A 50 10.90 4.82 10.51
CA ASN A 50 10.45 4.51 11.84
C ASN A 50 9.01 4.02 11.77
N ASN A 51 8.82 2.84 11.17
CA ASN A 51 7.50 2.23 11.09
C ASN A 51 6.87 2.06 12.47
N GLY A 52 7.67 1.74 13.49
CA GLY A 52 7.20 1.52 14.86
C GLY A 52 6.55 2.76 15.47
N ALA A 53 7.29 3.85 15.64
CA ALA A 53 6.74 5.05 16.25
C ALA A 53 5.69 5.73 15.36
N PHE A 54 5.78 5.61 14.04
CA PHE A 54 4.69 6.05 13.16
C PHE A 54 3.40 5.28 13.49
N THR A 55 3.48 3.96 13.57
CA THR A 55 2.31 3.14 13.90
C THR A 55 1.85 3.32 15.34
N ASP A 56 2.76 3.52 16.30
CA ASP A 56 2.41 3.80 17.70
C ASP A 56 1.66 5.14 17.83
N ALA A 57 2.13 6.18 17.13
CA ALA A 57 1.44 7.46 17.05
C ALA A 57 0.06 7.31 16.39
N LEU A 58 -0.03 6.49 15.33
CA LEU A 58 -1.29 6.23 14.65
C LEU A 58 -2.27 5.46 15.54
N GLU A 59 -1.81 4.43 16.26
CA GLU A 59 -2.61 3.69 17.24
C GLU A 59 -3.12 4.62 18.35
N GLN A 60 -2.29 5.54 18.85
CA GLN A 60 -2.72 6.53 19.85
C GLN A 60 -3.80 7.47 19.31
N VAL A 61 -3.63 8.00 18.09
CA VAL A 61 -4.63 8.86 17.45
C VAL A 61 -5.95 8.11 17.23
N LEU A 62 -5.88 6.88 16.73
CA LEU A 62 -7.05 6.02 16.55
C LEU A 62 -7.74 5.70 17.88
N GLY A 63 -6.97 5.40 18.92
CA GLY A 63 -7.45 5.17 20.28
C GLY A 63 -8.18 6.38 20.86
N ASN A 64 -7.62 7.58 20.66
CA ASN A 64 -8.27 8.85 21.06
C ASN A 64 -9.57 9.12 20.31
N MET A 65 -9.71 8.60 19.08
CA MET A 65 -10.95 8.65 18.30
C MET A 65 -11.93 7.52 18.65
N GLY A 66 -11.60 6.65 19.61
CA GLY A 66 -12.45 5.54 20.07
C GLY A 66 -12.31 4.25 19.26
N PHE A 67 -11.32 4.15 18.36
CA PHE A 67 -11.04 2.92 17.62
C PHE A 67 -10.06 2.05 18.40
N GLN A 68 -10.45 0.83 18.75
CA GLN A 68 -9.56 -0.18 19.33
C GLN A 68 -9.19 -1.23 18.27
N LEU A 69 -7.89 -1.39 18.05
CA LEU A 69 -7.36 -2.38 17.11
C LEU A 69 -7.10 -3.68 17.86
N ASP A 70 -7.68 -4.77 17.35
CA ASP A 70 -7.58 -6.10 17.97
C ASP A 70 -6.15 -6.68 17.82
N HIS A 71 -5.66 -7.34 18.87
CA HIS A 71 -4.23 -7.60 19.10
C HIS A 71 -3.65 -8.81 18.36
N GLN A 72 -4.44 -9.49 17.52
CA GLN A 72 -3.98 -10.75 16.91
C GLN A 72 -2.77 -10.56 15.98
N ASN A 73 -2.68 -9.39 15.33
CA ASN A 73 -1.50 -8.90 14.62
C ASN A 73 -1.42 -7.39 14.86
N SER A 74 -0.30 -6.90 15.40
CA SER A 74 -0.12 -5.47 15.70
C SER A 74 -0.31 -4.61 14.45
N LEU A 75 -0.84 -3.39 14.61
CA LEU A 75 -0.95 -2.46 13.49
C LEU A 75 0.39 -2.28 12.80
N ARG A 76 1.46 -2.24 13.61
CA ARG A 76 2.84 -2.16 13.16
C ARG A 76 3.17 -3.18 12.07
N GLN A 77 2.86 -4.45 12.30
CA GLN A 77 3.16 -5.51 11.34
C GLN A 77 2.31 -5.36 10.08
N ARG A 78 1.00 -5.17 10.23
CA ARG A 78 0.07 -5.07 9.09
C ARG A 78 0.32 -3.84 8.23
N PHE A 79 0.71 -2.73 8.85
CA PHE A 79 1.12 -1.52 8.16
C PHE A 79 2.44 -1.72 7.42
N ALA A 80 3.44 -2.36 8.04
CA ALA A 80 4.69 -2.69 7.39
C ALA A 80 4.50 -3.59 6.17
N ASP A 81 3.64 -4.60 6.26
CA ASP A 81 3.28 -5.48 5.14
C ASP A 81 2.61 -4.68 4.02
N CYS A 82 1.67 -3.79 4.37
CA CYS A 82 0.99 -2.92 3.42
C CYS A 82 1.98 -2.01 2.67
N LEU A 83 2.89 -1.38 3.40
CA LEU A 83 3.92 -0.51 2.84
C LEU A 83 4.89 -1.28 1.93
N MET A 84 5.28 -2.49 2.31
CA MET A 84 6.13 -3.37 1.52
C MET A 84 5.47 -3.75 0.20
N TRP A 85 4.23 -4.22 0.24
CA TRP A 85 3.48 -4.59 -0.98
C TRP A 85 3.19 -3.38 -1.87
N TYR A 86 2.90 -2.22 -1.28
CA TYR A 86 2.71 -0.98 -2.03
C TYR A 86 4.00 -0.56 -2.74
N THR A 87 5.13 -0.59 -2.03
CA THR A 87 6.46 -0.30 -2.60
C THR A 87 6.80 -1.27 -3.74
N HIS A 88 6.53 -2.56 -3.55
CA HIS A 88 6.76 -3.57 -4.57
C HIS A 88 5.94 -3.29 -5.84
N LEU A 89 4.64 -3.02 -5.69
CA LEU A 89 3.77 -2.67 -6.82
C LEU A 89 4.26 -1.43 -7.56
N ARG A 90 4.68 -0.39 -6.84
CA ARG A 90 5.22 0.84 -7.45
C ARG A 90 6.48 0.57 -8.25
N ASN A 91 7.38 -0.27 -7.75
CA ASN A 91 8.60 -0.63 -8.46
C ASN A 91 8.28 -1.41 -9.73
N LEU A 92 7.40 -2.40 -9.66
CA LEU A 92 6.93 -3.14 -10.85
C LEU A 92 6.31 -2.22 -11.90
N LEU A 93 5.50 -1.24 -11.46
CA LEU A 93 4.91 -0.26 -12.37
C LEU A 93 6.00 0.61 -13.02
N LYS A 94 6.98 1.11 -12.27
CA LYS A 94 8.09 1.88 -12.81
C LYS A 94 8.86 1.10 -13.86
N ASP A 95 9.17 -0.17 -13.59
CA ASP A 95 9.90 -1.04 -14.50
C ASP A 95 9.08 -1.29 -15.78
N HIS A 96 7.78 -1.57 -15.64
CA HIS A 96 6.88 -1.78 -16.78
C HIS A 96 6.73 -0.54 -17.66
N TYR A 97 6.59 0.65 -17.06
CA TYR A 97 6.55 1.91 -17.81
C TYR A 97 7.89 2.19 -18.51
N GLY A 98 9.02 1.94 -17.86
CA GLY A 98 10.35 2.07 -18.46
C GLY A 98 10.49 1.21 -19.72
N GLN A 99 10.13 -0.08 -19.62
CA GLN A 99 10.15 -1.01 -20.76
C GLN A 99 9.22 -0.58 -21.89
N THR A 100 8.03 -0.09 -21.55
CA THR A 100 7.05 0.38 -22.54
C THR A 100 7.57 1.61 -23.29
N ILE A 101 8.17 2.56 -22.57
CA ILE A 101 8.78 3.76 -23.16
C ILE A 101 9.94 3.36 -24.08
N GLU A 102 10.83 2.48 -23.65
CA GLU A 102 11.95 1.99 -24.48
C GLU A 102 11.45 1.33 -25.76
N THR A 103 10.42 0.49 -25.67
CA THR A 103 9.81 -0.18 -26.81
C THR A 103 9.22 0.82 -27.82
N VAL A 104 8.49 1.83 -27.33
CA VAL A 104 7.92 2.89 -28.17
C VAL A 104 9.03 3.74 -28.80
N CYS A 105 10.06 4.11 -28.02
CA CYS A 105 11.20 4.86 -28.53
C CYS A 105 11.93 4.09 -29.65
N GLN A 106 12.14 2.78 -29.50
CA GLN A 106 12.74 1.95 -30.55
C GLN A 106 11.86 1.83 -31.80
N ALA A 107 10.53 1.83 -31.63
CA ALA A 107 9.59 1.81 -32.76
C ALA A 107 9.49 3.16 -33.49
N VAL A 108 9.69 4.28 -32.79
CA VAL A 108 9.65 5.64 -33.37
C VAL A 108 10.98 6.02 -34.01
N VAL A 109 12.11 5.59 -33.44
CA VAL A 109 13.47 5.84 -33.93
C VAL A 109 13.91 4.69 -34.85
N GLY A 110 13.06 4.24 -35.78
CA GLY A 110 13.42 3.18 -36.73
C GLY A 110 14.78 3.42 -37.43
N PRO A 111 15.46 2.35 -37.89
CA PRO A 111 16.87 2.38 -38.34
C PRO A 111 17.19 3.41 -39.44
#